data_AF-A0AA38GMT2-F1
#
_entry.id   AF-A0AA38GMT2-F1
#
_cell.length_a   1.000
_cell.length_b   1.000
_cell.length_c   1.000
_cell.angle_alpha   90.00
_cell.angle_beta   90.00
_cell.angle_gamma   90.00
#
_symmetry.space_group_name_H-M   'P 1'
#
loop_
_entity.id
_entity.type
_entity.pdbx_description
1 polymer ?
#
loop_
_entity_poly.entity_id
_entity_poly.type
_entity_poly.pdbx_seq_one_letter_code
_entity_poly.pdbx_strand_id
1 'polypeptide(L)' 'FIRHINYSEWISNVVLVQKKPVGIRVCTDFKDINKAYPKDDFPPPNIDMIVDSTAGYEMLSLMDSFS' A
#
# COMPACT_ATOMS: atom_id res chain seq x y z
N PHE A 1 7.38 -0.42 11.96
CA PHE A 1 8.13 0.16 13.09
C PHE A 1 8.64 1.54 12.67
N ILE A 2 8.47 2.57 13.50
CA ILE A 2 8.93 3.95 13.24
C ILE A 2 9.97 4.30 14.30
N ARG A 3 11.08 4.95 13.90
CA ARG A 3 12.17 5.33 14.82
C ARG A 3 12.70 6.73 14.49
N HIS A 4 13.31 7.36 15.48
CA HIS A 4 13.95 8.66 15.31
C HIS A 4 15.20 8.57 14.41
N ILE A 5 15.42 9.57 13.56
CA ILE A 5 16.59 9.72 12.69
C ILE A 5 17.02 11.19 12.75
N ASN A 6 18.31 11.44 12.98
CA ASN A 6 18.83 12.80 13.15
C ASN A 6 19.19 13.48 11.82
N TYR A 7 19.68 12.70 10.85
CA TYR A 7 20.20 13.21 9.57
C TYR A 7 19.68 12.33 8.43
N SER A 8 18.51 12.66 7.89
CA SER A 8 17.94 11.96 6.75
C SER A 8 18.29 12.68 5.45
N GLU A 9 18.74 11.93 4.44
CA GLU A 9 18.95 12.44 3.08
C GLU A 9 17.61 12.64 2.36
N TRP A 10 16.57 11.92 2.78
CA TRP A 10 15.23 11.95 2.18
C TRP A 10 14.19 12.38 3.20
N ILE A 11 13.29 13.28 2.79
CA ILE A 11 12.17 13.73 3.61
C ILE A 11 10.90 13.78 2.76
N SER A 12 9.78 13.43 3.38
CA SER A 12 8.45 13.51 2.76
C SER A 12 7.49 14.17 3.72
N ASN A 13 6.53 14.92 3.19
CA ASN A 13 5.54 15.61 4.00
C ASN A 13 4.59 14.62 4.69
N VAL A 14 4.27 14.93 5.94
CA VAL A 14 3.20 14.27 6.69
C VAL A 14 1.90 15.04 6.46
N VAL A 15 0.87 14.32 6.05
CA VAL A 15 -0.46 14.83 5.72
C VAL A 15 -1.45 14.23 6.71
N LEU A 16 -2.28 15.08 7.32
CA LEU A 16 -3.37 14.66 8.18
C LEU A 16 -4.65 14.56 7.35
N VAL A 17 -5.29 13.40 7.35
CA VAL A 17 -6.51 13.13 6.57
C VAL A 17 -7.64 12.77 7.52
N GLN A 18 -8.77 13.46 7.42
CA GLN A 18 -9.95 13.15 8.24
C GLN A 18 -10.64 11.88 7.69
N LYS A 19 -10.65 10.81 8.47
CA LYS A 19 -11.37 9.56 8.19
C LYS A 19 -12.64 9.50 9.03
N LYS A 20 -13.80 9.70 8.43
CA LYS A 20 -15.08 9.46 9.12
C LYS A 20 -15.42 7.96 9.14
N PRO A 21 -16.02 7.40 10.20
CA PRO A 21 -16.27 8.00 11.53
C PRO A 21 -15.06 7.93 12.49
N VAL A 22 -13.94 7.34 12.05
CA VAL A 22 -12.85 6.78 12.87
C VAL A 22 -11.85 7.82 13.42
N GLY A 23 -11.76 9.03 12.87
CA GLY A 23 -10.89 10.11 13.37
C GLY A 23 -9.93 10.68 12.32
N ILE A 24 -8.67 10.91 12.68
CA ILE A 24 -7.61 11.42 11.78
C ILE A 24 -6.66 10.28 11.42
N ARG A 25 -6.28 10.18 10.14
CA ARG A 25 -5.20 9.34 9.65
C ARG A 25 -3.96 10.20 9.39
N VAL A 26 -2.82 9.74 9.87
CA VAL A 26 -1.51 10.31 9.52
C VAL A 26 -1.04 9.58 8.26
N CYS A 27 -0.82 10.32 7.18
CA CYS A 27 -0.37 9.80 5.89
C CYS A 27 0.98 10.44 5.54
N THR A 28 1.89 9.69 4.94
CA THR A 28 3.12 10.25 4.36
C THR A 28 2.91 10.39 2.86
N ASP A 29 3.23 11.56 2.31
CA ASP A 29 3.09 11.82 0.87
C ASP A 29 4.32 11.29 0.12
N PHE A 30 4.18 10.09 -0.44
CA PHE A 30 5.25 9.39 -1.14
C PHE A 30 5.39 9.79 -2.62
N LYS A 31 4.80 10.90 -3.09
CA LYS A 31 4.83 11.25 -4.53
C LYS A 31 6.22 11.29 -5.14
N ASP A 32 7.16 11.98 -4.51
CA ASP A 32 8.50 12.13 -5.07
C ASP A 32 9.34 10.86 -4.91
N ILE A 33 9.10 10.10 -3.83
CA ILE A 33 9.67 8.75 -3.65
C ILE A 33 9.19 7.80 -4.75
N ASN A 34 7.89 7.81 -5.05
CA ASN A 34 7.29 6.95 -6.08
C ASN A 34 7.79 7.30 -7.50
N LYS A 35 8.21 8.54 -7.75
CA LYS A 35 8.85 8.91 -9.03
C LYS A 35 10.32 8.48 -9.10
N ALA A 36 11.02 8.52 -7.98
CA ALA A 36 12.43 8.13 -7.90
C ALA A 36 12.62 6.61 -7.95
N TYR A 37 11.60 5.85 -7.54
CA TYR A 37 11.62 4.40 -7.55
C TYR A 37 11.51 3.85 -8.98
N PRO A 38 12.37 2.90 -9.41
CA PRO A 38 12.20 2.20 -10.68
C PRO A 38 10.86 1.45 -10.68
N LYS A 39 10.17 1.42 -11.82
CA LYS A 39 8.88 0.72 -11.92
C LYS A 39 9.03 -0.74 -11.52
N ASP A 40 8.01 -1.26 -10.83
CA ASP A 40 7.96 -2.66 -10.42
C ASP A 40 7.90 -3.60 -11.63
N ASP A 41 8.69 -4.67 -11.60
CA ASP A 41 8.69 -5.75 -12.58
C ASP A 41 7.51 -6.72 -12.37
N PHE A 42 6.82 -6.63 -11.23
CA PHE A 42 5.67 -7.45 -10.86
C PHE A 42 4.39 -6.63 -10.78
N PRO A 43 3.80 -6.27 -11.94
CA PRO A 43 2.52 -5.58 -11.93
C PRO A 43 1.46 -6.43 -11.22
N PRO A 44 0.45 -5.79 -10.59
CA PRO A 44 -0.67 -6.51 -10.00
C PRO A 44 -1.26 -7.51 -11.00
N PRO A 45 -1.55 -8.75 -10.58
CA PRO A 45 -2.14 -9.73 -11.48
C PRO A 45 -3.44 -9.19 -12.05
N ASN A 46 -3.66 -9.40 -13.35
CA ASN A 46 -4.90 -9.01 -14.01
C ASN A 46 -6.07 -9.71 -13.31
N ILE A 47 -7.14 -8.96 -13.02
CA ILE A 47 -8.33 -9.49 -12.33
C ILE A 47 -8.92 -10.70 -13.05
N ASP A 48 -8.94 -10.71 -14.39
CA ASP A 48 -9.45 -11.81 -15.20
C ASP A 48 -8.61 -13.07 -14.98
N MET A 49 -7.28 -12.94 -14.90
CA MET A 49 -6.37 -14.06 -14.61
C MET A 49 -6.62 -14.64 -13.21
N ILE A 50 -6.91 -13.78 -12.21
CA ILE A 50 -7.25 -14.23 -10.86
C ILE A 50 -8.59 -14.96 -10.86
N VAL A 51 -9.60 -14.42 -11.54
CA VAL A 51 -10.93 -15.02 -11.64
C VAL A 51 -10.86 -16.37 -12.36
N ASP A 52 -10.16 -16.46 -13.49
CA ASP A 52 -10.00 -17.70 -14.24
C ASP A 52 -9.23 -18.76 -13.45
N SER A 53 -8.16 -18.35 -12.75
CA SER A 53 -7.38 -19.26 -11.91
C SER A 53 -8.13 -19.75 -10.66
N THR A 54 -9.20 -19.08 -10.26
CA THR A 54 -10.05 -19.47 -9.13
C THR A 54 -11.38 -20.07 -9.56
N ALA A 55 -11.64 -20.16 -10.86
CA ALA A 55 -12.84 -20.78 -11.40
C ALA A 55 -12.85 -22.30 -11.12
N GLY A 56 -13.97 -22.81 -10.63
CA GLY A 56 -14.16 -24.25 -10.37
C GLY A 56 -13.71 -24.72 -8.98
N TYR A 57 -13.14 -23.84 -8.14
CA TYR A 57 -12.92 -24.16 -6.73
C TYR A 57 -14.23 -24.03 -5.93
N GLU A 58 -14.54 -25.02 -5.10
CA GLU A 58 -15.75 -25.04 -4.27
C GLU A 58 -15.69 -24.07 -3.07
N MET A 59 -14.49 -23.63 -2.69
CA MET A 59 -14.27 -22.75 -1.56
C MET A 59 -13.09 -21.80 -1.82
N LEU A 60 -13.28 -20.53 -1.50
CA LEU A 60 -12.26 -19.50 -1.51
C LEU A 60 -12.16 -18.87 -0.11
N SER A 61 -10.95 -18.52 0.31
CA SER A 61 -10.72 -17.74 1.54
C SER A 61 -9.95 -16.47 1.21
N LEU A 62 -10.41 -15.34 1.76
CA LEU A 62 -9.76 -14.05 1.63
C LEU A 62 -8.99 -13.79 2.92
N MET A 63 -7.67 -13.80 2.84
CA MET A 63 -6.79 -13.50 3.95
C MET A 63 -6.35 -12.05 3.88
N ASP A 64 -6.57 -11.31 4.96
CA ASP A 64 -6.01 -9.99 5.14
C ASP A 64 -4.72 -10.09 5.96
N SER A 65 -3.59 -9.67 5.39
CA SER A 65 -2.26 -9.75 6.01
C SER A 65 -1.89 -8.51 6.84
N PHE A 66 -2.80 -7.55 6.99
CA PHE A 66 -2.60 -6.45 7.93
C PHE A 66 -2.72 -6.93 9.38
N SER A 67 -1.62 -6.88 10.13
CA SER A 67 -1.57 -7.06 11.59
C SER A 67 -1.53 -5.73 12.34
#